data_AF-A0A1B7WBN5-F1
#
_entry.id   AF-A0A1B7WBN5-F1
#
_cell.length_a   1.000
_cell.length_b   1.000
_cell.length_c   1.000
_cell.angle_alpha   90.00
_cell.angle_beta   90.00
_cell.angle_gamma   90.00
#
_symmetry.space_group_name_H-M   'P 1'
#
loop_
_entity.id
_entity.type
_entity.pdbx_description
1 polymer ?
#
loop_
_entity_poly.entity_id
_entity_poly.type
_entity_poly.pdbx_seq_one_letter_code
_entity_poly.pdbx_strand_id
1 'polypeptide(L)' 'MKQTRVYQEALEEGKAEGKAEGEAEATRKFALKLLRTGMNLQQIAEVTELSLEQIQALQKEIQES' A
#
# COMPACT_ATOMS: atom_id res chain seq x y z
N MET A 1 -33.83 -18.54 16.75
CA MET A 1 -33.29 -17.16 16.74
C MET A 1 -31.77 -17.27 16.60
N LYS A 2 -31.28 -17.31 15.35
CA LYS A 2 -29.86 -17.40 15.03
C LYS A 2 -29.46 -16.11 14.35
N GLN A 3 -29.05 -15.11 15.11
CA GLN A 3 -28.42 -13.92 14.55
C GLN A 3 -27.33 -13.44 15.52
N THR A 4 -26.34 -14.31 15.74
CA THR A 4 -24.97 -14.24 15.20
C THR A 4 -24.20 -13.00 15.63
N ARG A 5 -23.54 -13.11 16.81
CA ARG A 5 -22.31 -12.36 17.13
C ARG A 5 -21.29 -12.39 15.98
N VAL A 6 -21.30 -13.49 15.22
CA VAL A 6 -20.53 -13.71 13.98
C VAL A 6 -20.73 -12.61 12.92
N TYR A 7 -21.89 -11.95 12.86
CA TYR A 7 -22.16 -10.91 11.84
C TYR A 7 -21.51 -9.56 12.19
N GLN A 8 -21.25 -9.31 13.48
CA GLN A 8 -20.55 -8.10 13.92
C GLN A 8 -19.03 -8.26 13.75
N GLU A 9 -18.49 -9.44 14.07
CA GLU A 9 -17.06 -9.76 13.87
C GLU A 9 -16.67 -9.71 12.39
N ALA A 10 -17.47 -10.32 11.50
CA ALA A 10 -17.18 -10.33 10.06
C ALA A 10 -17.21 -8.92 9.41
N LEU A 11 -18.00 -7.98 9.95
CA LEU A 11 -18.09 -6.61 9.44
C LEU A 11 -16.91 -5.74 9.90
N GLU A 12 -16.38 -6.01 11.10
CA GLU A 12 -15.18 -5.34 11.62
C GLU A 12 -13.91 -5.87 10.96
N GLU A 13 -13.79 -7.20 10.76
CA GLU A 13 -12.66 -7.79 10.01
C GLU A 13 -12.62 -7.28 8.56
N GLY A 14 -13.74 -7.31 7.83
CA GLY A 14 -13.77 -6.86 6.43
C GLY A 14 -13.47 -5.37 6.25
N LYS A 15 -13.77 -4.52 7.24
CA LYS A 15 -13.40 -3.09 7.21
C LYS A 15 -11.93 -2.85 7.57
N ALA A 16 -11.40 -3.63 8.52
CA ALA A 16 -10.00 -3.52 8.91
C ALA A 16 -9.07 -4.01 7.79
N GLU A 17 -9.39 -5.16 7.18
CA GLU A 17 -8.64 -5.72 6.04
C GLU A 17 -8.73 -4.81 4.82
N GLY A 18 -9.94 -4.36 4.42
CA GLY A 18 -10.09 -3.49 3.26
C GLY A 18 -9.41 -2.12 3.41
N LYS A 19 -9.29 -1.61 4.64
CA LYS A 19 -8.60 -0.33 4.90
C LYS A 19 -7.09 -0.50 4.91
N ALA A 20 -6.57 -1.55 5.54
CA ALA A 20 -5.13 -1.85 5.55
C ALA A 20 -4.60 -2.21 4.16
N GLU A 21 -5.34 -3.02 3.39
CA GLU A 21 -4.98 -3.33 1.99
C GLU A 21 -5.04 -2.08 1.12
N GLY A 22 -6.07 -1.24 1.28
CA GLY A 22 -6.20 0.02 0.55
C GLY A 22 -5.07 1.00 0.84
N GLU A 23 -4.66 1.14 2.10
CA GLU A 23 -3.57 2.03 2.51
C GLU A 23 -2.22 1.55 1.96
N ALA A 24 -1.90 0.26 2.09
CA ALA A 24 -0.65 -0.30 1.56
C ALA A 24 -0.58 -0.20 0.03
N GLU A 25 -1.68 -0.51 -0.67
CA GLU A 25 -1.73 -0.44 -2.12
C GLU A 25 -1.68 1.01 -2.63
N ALA A 26 -2.30 1.95 -1.90
CA ALA A 26 -2.24 3.38 -2.22
C ALA A 26 -0.82 3.93 -2.07
N THR A 27 -0.13 3.62 -0.97
CA THR A 27 1.27 4.03 -0.74
C THR A 27 2.18 3.48 -1.82
N ARG A 28 2.01 2.20 -2.19
CA ARG A 28 2.77 1.56 -3.27
C ARG A 28 2.49 2.22 -4.63
N LYS A 29 1.22 2.41 -5.00
CA LYS A 29 0.82 3.08 -6.26
C LYS A 29 1.35 4.51 -6.31
N PHE A 30 1.37 5.21 -5.17
CA PHE A 30 1.89 6.56 -5.07
C PHE A 30 3.40 6.59 -5.28
N ALA A 31 4.17 5.74 -4.60
CA ALA A 31 5.61 5.58 -4.81
C ALA A 31 5.96 5.25 -6.28
N LEU A 32 5.21 4.34 -6.90
CA LEU A 32 5.37 4.00 -8.32
C LEU A 32 5.12 5.18 -9.26
N LYS A 33 4.10 6.02 -8.97
CA LYS A 33 3.86 7.25 -9.74
C LYS A 33 5.03 8.21 -9.58
N LEU A 34 5.52 8.44 -8.36
CA LEU A 34 6.64 9.35 -8.09
C LEU A 34 7.93 8.90 -8.81
N LEU A 35 8.20 7.59 -8.82
CA LEU A 35 9.30 6.98 -9.58
C LEU A 35 9.18 7.26 -11.07
N ARG A 36 7.98 7.10 -11.65
CA ARG A 36 7.73 7.39 -13.07
C ARG A 36 7.86 8.87 -13.43
N THR A 37 7.58 9.76 -12.48
CA THR A 37 7.79 11.21 -12.66
C THR A 37 9.28 11.59 -12.61
N GLY A 38 10.18 10.66 -12.27
CA GLY A 38 11.62 10.91 -12.17
C GLY A 38 12.04 11.56 -10.85
N MET A 39 11.21 11.47 -9.81
CA MET A 39 11.57 11.94 -8.47
C MET A 39 12.70 11.08 -7.88
N ASN A 40 13.55 11.68 -7.04
CA ASN A 40 14.67 10.95 -6.48
C ASN A 40 14.21 9.95 -5.39
N LEU A 41 14.99 8.88 -5.20
CA LEU A 41 14.62 7.80 -4.28
C LEU A 41 14.51 8.27 -2.82
N GLN A 42 15.35 9.23 -2.40
CA GLN A 42 15.33 9.75 -1.02
C GLN A 42 14.05 10.56 -0.70
N GLN A 43 13.61 11.39 -1.64
CA GLN A 43 12.37 12.18 -1.55
C GLN A 43 11.16 11.27 -1.53
N ILE A 44 11.18 10.21 -2.35
CA ILE A 44 10.10 9.21 -2.34
C ILE A 44 10.06 8.51 -0.97
N ALA A 45 11.21 8.15 -0.39
CA ALA A 45 11.28 7.55 0.94
C ALA A 45 10.71 8.47 2.01
N GLU A 46 11.05 9.75 1.97
CA GLU A 46 10.57 10.76 2.91
C GLU A 46 9.05 11.00 2.79
N VAL A 47 8.52 11.02 1.57
CA VAL A 47 7.09 11.33 1.32
C VAL A 47 6.18 10.11 1.50
N THR A 48 6.67 8.91 1.19
CA THR A 48 5.88 7.67 1.22
C THR A 48 6.16 6.83 2.47
N GLU A 49 7.10 7.25 3.31
CA GLU A 49 7.60 6.53 4.48
C GLU A 49 8.10 5.11 4.17
N LEU A 50 8.40 4.83 2.88
CA LEU A 50 8.97 3.58 2.43
C LEU A 50 10.48 3.59 2.59
N SER A 51 11.06 2.41 2.81
CA SER A 51 12.52 2.28 2.81
C SER A 51 13.08 2.42 1.38
N LEU A 52 14.34 2.85 1.29
CA LEU A 52 15.04 2.92 -0.01
C LEU A 52 15.07 1.56 -0.73
N GLU A 53 15.18 0.45 0.02
CA GLU A 53 15.13 -0.90 -0.55
C GLU A 53 13.76 -1.20 -1.18
N GLN A 54 12.66 -0.84 -0.50
CA GLN A 54 11.31 -1.01 -1.04
C GLN A 54 11.13 -0.21 -2.33
N ILE A 55 11.60 1.04 -2.33
CA ILE A 55 11.49 1.90 -3.52
C ILE A 55 12.37 1.38 -4.66
N GLN A 56 13.57 0.88 -4.37
CA GLN A 56 14.42 0.23 -5.38
C GLN A 56 13.78 -1.03 -5.96
N ALA A 57 13.13 -1.86 -5.13
CA ALA A 57 12.39 -3.01 -5.60
C ALA A 57 11.26 -2.59 -6.56
N LEU A 58 10.49 -1.56 -6.18
CA LEU A 58 9.43 -0.98 -7.02
C LEU A 58 9.99 -0.40 -8.33
N GLN A 59 11.15 0.26 -8.28
CA GLN A 59 11.81 0.80 -9.45
C GLN A 59 12.22 -0.31 -10.42
N LYS A 60 12.84 -1.39 -9.93
CA LYS A 60 13.20 -2.55 -10.75
C LYS A 60 11.98 -3.18 -11.39
N GLU A 61 10.90 -3.34 -10.63
CA GLU A 61 9.64 -3.90 -11.13
C GLU A 61 9.04 -3.08 -12.29
N ILE A 62 9.18 -1.75 -12.26
CA ILE A 62 8.77 -0.86 -13.37
C ILE A 62 9.74 -0.96 -14.57
N GLN A 63 11.04 -1.18 -14.33
CA GLN A 63 12.05 -1.29 -15.39
C GLN A 63 12.05 -2.66 -16.09
N GLU A 64 11.60 -3.70 -15.39
CA GLU A 64 11.50 -5.07 -15.90
C GLU A 64 10.15 -5.38 -16.57
N SER A 65 9.14 -4.50 -16.40
CA SER A 65 7.83 -4.56 -17.07
C SER A 65 7.78 -3.76 -18.36
#